data_AF-A0A7Y5SQ32-F1
#
_entry.id   AF-A0A7Y5SQ32-F1
#
_cell.length_a   1.000
_cell.length_b   1.000
_cell.length_c   1.000
_cell.angle_alpha   90.00
_cell.angle_beta   90.00
_cell.angle_gamma   90.00
#
_symmetry.space_group_name_H-M   'P 1'
#
loop_
_entity.id
_entity.type
_entity.pdbx_description
1 polymer ?
#
loop_
_entity_poly.entity_id
_entity_poly.type
_entity_poly.pdbx_seq_one_letter_code
_entity_poly.pdbx_strand_id
1 'polypeptide(L)'
;MSRLFFTERGRALMSHSEEITRWRWAQKRITLPSEAAEAQADIWFLAQTYQGNRRPLAVRVNGQVLGEVAPDASWEPFPVWSRLDVPAGRLREGVNEIEFRCEAPAMNAWMLGIEPGHRDPQSFLSLDRGRAWQNEHMGVPSVLRGEYLVRLRSRSEKLRDPKPPQIVYENPDHPRVRESIELVPAAIRSIGDPWNQLLALRTWVAQSWEHRGVGQVYTPWDPWTILDWAKQNRGQGRDQTIAMCVHFAALFTALASALGHRARCVVITDRLDEANGHFMAEVWDAVRRRWVLHDPNFDVHYADGEPLSALDLAERSHQGRSFEKWVVAGKGFPDGPPRLFDAFCHYFASGRSFLHVGVWSANQYVSHPAAAPPNHGSIGYCETEIVWYSPPGMDLAAMFPYRVDHRTYFDQAP
;
A
#
# COMPACT_ATOMS: atom_id res chain seq x y z
N MET A 1 -5.29 -24.60 -2.55
CA MET A 1 -4.15 -23.88 -3.16
C MET A 1 -4.62 -22.48 -3.57
N SER A 2 -3.73 -21.48 -3.49
CA SER A 2 -4.03 -20.06 -3.78
C SER A 2 -4.41 -19.83 -5.24
N ARG A 3 -5.24 -18.82 -5.54
CA ARG A 3 -5.43 -18.30 -6.91
C ARG A 3 -4.30 -17.37 -7.34
N LEU A 4 -3.63 -16.72 -6.39
CA LEU A 4 -2.57 -15.75 -6.64
C LEU A 4 -1.20 -16.36 -6.34
N PHE A 5 -0.27 -16.20 -7.27
CA PHE A 5 1.10 -16.71 -7.23
C PHE A 5 2.08 -15.55 -7.37
N PHE A 6 2.99 -15.45 -6.42
CA PHE A 6 3.99 -14.40 -6.29
C PHE A 6 5.12 -14.90 -5.37
N THR A 7 6.28 -14.24 -5.38
CA THR A 7 7.42 -14.59 -4.52
C THR A 7 7.99 -13.41 -3.72
N GLU A 8 7.34 -12.25 -3.81
CA GLU A 8 7.67 -11.02 -3.08
C GLU A 8 6.67 -10.74 -1.94
N ARG A 9 6.91 -9.70 -1.15
CA ARG A 9 6.00 -9.25 -0.06
C ARG A 9 5.44 -7.84 -0.28
N GLY A 10 5.75 -7.20 -1.40
CA GLY A 10 5.38 -5.83 -1.72
C GLY A 10 6.20 -4.79 -0.98
N ARG A 11 7.40 -5.12 -0.52
CA ARG A 11 8.32 -4.23 0.20
C ARG A 11 9.28 -3.56 -0.79
N ALA A 12 8.70 -2.95 -1.81
CA ALA A 12 9.43 -2.21 -2.82
C ALA A 12 9.91 -0.85 -2.29
N LEU A 13 11.01 -0.36 -2.86
CA LEU A 13 11.52 0.98 -2.62
C LEU A 13 11.37 1.79 -3.89
N MET A 14 10.98 3.07 -3.76
CA MET A 14 10.85 3.96 -4.93
C MET A 14 12.15 4.10 -5.72
N SER A 15 13.30 4.03 -5.04
CA SER A 15 14.63 4.16 -5.63
C SER A 15 15.19 2.85 -6.21
N HIS A 16 14.46 1.74 -6.08
CA HIS A 16 14.93 0.42 -6.50
C HIS A 16 14.07 -0.10 -7.64
N SER A 17 14.69 -0.23 -8.81
CA SER A 17 14.06 -0.70 -10.04
C SER A 17 15.06 -1.43 -10.91
N GLU A 18 14.54 -2.17 -11.89
CA GLU A 18 15.30 -2.70 -13.02
C GLU A 18 14.89 -2.00 -14.32
N GLU A 19 15.86 -1.43 -15.02
CA GLU A 19 15.63 -0.69 -16.25
C GLU A 19 15.68 -1.65 -17.44
N ILE A 20 14.53 -1.74 -18.11
CA ILE A 20 14.34 -2.68 -19.20
C ILE A 20 14.79 -2.03 -20.51
N THR A 21 15.72 -2.69 -21.19
CA THR A 21 16.33 -2.21 -22.44
C THR A 21 16.52 -3.36 -23.43
N ARG A 22 17.04 -3.06 -24.62
CA ARG A 22 17.32 -4.10 -25.63
C ARG A 22 18.44 -5.05 -25.25
N TRP A 23 19.17 -4.72 -24.18
CA TRP A 23 20.26 -5.54 -23.64
C TRP A 23 19.94 -6.06 -22.23
N ARG A 24 19.08 -5.36 -21.49
CA ARG A 24 18.65 -5.73 -20.13
C ARG A 24 17.22 -6.26 -20.16
N TRP A 25 17.09 -7.58 -20.02
CA TRP A 25 15.80 -8.25 -19.93
C TRP A 25 15.57 -8.75 -18.52
N ALA A 26 14.34 -8.64 -18.04
CA ALA A 26 13.93 -9.18 -16.76
C ALA A 26 13.12 -10.45 -16.98
N GLN A 27 13.31 -11.47 -16.13
CA GLN A 27 12.51 -12.68 -16.10
C GLN A 27 12.04 -12.97 -14.68
N LYS A 28 10.76 -13.31 -14.52
CA LYS A 28 10.18 -13.87 -13.30
C LYS A 28 9.88 -15.34 -13.52
N ARG A 29 10.20 -16.20 -12.56
CA ARG A 29 9.80 -17.60 -12.51
C ARG A 29 8.69 -17.81 -11.48
N ILE A 30 7.59 -18.41 -11.90
CA ILE A 30 6.46 -18.75 -11.03
C ILE A 30 6.12 -20.23 -11.22
N THR A 31 6.05 -20.98 -10.13
CA THR A 31 5.66 -22.40 -10.15
C THR A 31 4.16 -22.52 -9.94
N LEU A 32 3.48 -23.24 -10.84
CA LEU A 32 2.03 -23.40 -10.84
C LEU A 32 1.64 -24.89 -10.70
N PRO A 33 0.58 -25.20 -9.93
CA PRO A 33 -0.07 -26.51 -10.01
C PRO A 33 -0.87 -26.64 -11.31
N SER A 34 -1.23 -27.87 -11.69
CA SER A 34 -1.98 -28.16 -12.93
C SER A 34 -3.29 -27.37 -13.00
N GLU A 35 -4.05 -27.31 -11.89
CA GLU A 35 -5.34 -26.60 -11.87
C GLU A 35 -5.22 -25.10 -12.13
N ALA A 36 -4.06 -24.51 -11.80
CA ALA A 36 -3.80 -23.10 -12.07
C ALA A 36 -3.41 -22.86 -13.54
N ALA A 37 -2.62 -23.77 -14.11
CA ALA A 37 -2.05 -23.67 -15.45
C ALA A 37 -3.07 -23.94 -16.57
N GLU A 38 -4.08 -24.78 -16.31
CA GLU A 38 -5.15 -25.09 -17.28
C GLU A 38 -6.10 -23.90 -17.51
N ALA A 39 -6.19 -22.98 -16.55
CA ALA A 39 -7.14 -21.87 -16.61
C ALA A 39 -6.57 -20.62 -17.32
N GLN A 40 -7.45 -19.69 -17.66
CA GLN A 40 -7.05 -18.31 -17.93
C GLN A 40 -6.43 -17.70 -16.68
N ALA A 41 -5.57 -16.70 -16.87
CA ALA A 41 -4.95 -15.98 -15.77
C ALA A 41 -4.77 -14.50 -16.08
N ASP A 42 -4.37 -13.73 -15.07
CA ASP A 42 -3.95 -12.34 -15.17
C ASP A 42 -2.50 -12.24 -14.70
N ILE A 43 -1.65 -11.56 -15.46
CA ILE A 43 -0.33 -11.14 -14.98
C ILE A 43 -0.41 -9.67 -14.61
N TRP A 44 -0.07 -9.38 -13.36
CA TRP A 44 0.06 -8.05 -12.80
C TRP A 44 1.54 -7.76 -12.56
N PHE A 45 2.00 -6.57 -12.93
CA PHE A 45 3.36 -6.16 -12.65
C PHE A 45 3.46 -4.67 -12.36
N LEU A 46 4.32 -4.30 -11.41
CA LEU A 46 4.56 -2.91 -11.05
C LEU A 46 5.65 -2.33 -11.96
N ALA A 47 5.31 -1.33 -12.77
CA ALA A 47 6.24 -0.71 -13.69
C ALA A 47 5.99 0.81 -13.81
N GLN A 48 7.01 1.53 -14.26
CA GLN A 48 6.93 2.94 -14.56
C GLN A 48 7.52 3.21 -15.94
N THR A 49 6.84 4.03 -16.74
CA THR A 49 7.43 4.58 -17.97
C THR A 49 8.18 5.87 -17.65
N TYR A 50 9.33 6.07 -18.30
CA TYR A 50 10.00 7.37 -18.25
C TYR A 50 9.26 8.40 -19.10
N GLN A 51 9.36 9.67 -18.69
CA GLN A 51 8.80 10.79 -19.44
C GLN A 51 9.39 10.82 -20.87
N GLY A 52 8.52 10.93 -21.86
CA GLY A 52 8.90 11.00 -23.28
C GLY A 52 9.26 9.66 -23.92
N ASN A 53 9.17 8.54 -23.20
CA ASN A 53 9.32 7.21 -23.79
C ASN A 53 8.22 6.96 -24.83
N ARG A 54 8.60 6.34 -25.96
CA ARG A 54 7.68 5.96 -27.06
C ARG A 54 7.72 4.47 -27.38
N ARG A 55 8.47 3.68 -26.61
CA ARG A 55 8.72 2.26 -26.89
C ARG A 55 7.92 1.41 -25.91
N PRO A 56 7.13 0.44 -26.41
CA PRO A 56 6.35 -0.42 -25.54
C PRO A 56 7.24 -1.34 -24.71
N LEU A 57 6.69 -1.82 -23.60
CA LEU A 57 7.22 -2.92 -22.81
C LEU A 57 6.58 -4.21 -23.29
N ALA A 58 7.35 -5.08 -23.96
CA ALA A 58 6.86 -6.36 -24.42
C ALA A 58 6.99 -7.42 -23.33
N VAL A 59 5.92 -8.20 -23.16
CA VAL A 59 5.81 -9.27 -22.16
C VAL A 59 5.69 -10.62 -22.89
N ARG A 60 6.47 -11.60 -22.44
CA ARG A 60 6.40 -12.98 -22.93
C ARG A 60 6.13 -13.93 -21.79
N VAL A 61 5.49 -15.05 -22.11
CA VAL A 61 5.27 -16.16 -21.19
C VAL A 61 5.75 -17.43 -21.87
N ASN A 62 6.66 -18.18 -21.23
CA ASN A 62 7.21 -19.43 -21.73
C ASN A 62 7.77 -19.30 -23.16
N GLY A 63 8.51 -18.22 -23.42
CA GLY A 63 9.08 -17.91 -24.73
C GLY A 63 8.08 -17.44 -25.79
N GLN A 64 6.77 -17.35 -25.50
CA GLN A 64 5.76 -16.86 -26.43
C GLN A 64 5.37 -15.42 -26.11
N VAL A 65 5.14 -14.61 -27.14
CA VAL A 65 4.64 -13.24 -26.93
C VAL A 65 3.23 -13.30 -26.33
N LEU A 66 3.06 -12.61 -25.20
CA LEU A 66 1.78 -12.43 -24.54
C LEU A 66 1.11 -11.13 -25.01
N GLY A 67 1.85 -10.03 -24.98
CA GLY A 67 1.35 -8.71 -25.33
C GLY A 67 2.38 -7.63 -25.05
N GLU A 68 1.96 -6.38 -25.20
CA GLU A 68 2.78 -5.20 -24.98
C GLU A 68 1.99 -4.16 -24.18
N VAL A 69 2.69 -3.44 -23.28
CA VAL A 69 2.14 -2.26 -22.61
C VAL A 69 2.73 -1.02 -23.27
N ALA A 70 1.84 -0.16 -23.77
CA ALA A 70 2.23 1.10 -24.37
C ALA A 70 2.71 2.08 -23.28
N PRO A 71 3.66 2.98 -23.58
CA PRO A 71 4.01 4.05 -22.67
C PRO A 71 2.77 4.88 -22.34
N ASP A 72 2.57 5.16 -21.05
CA ASP A 72 1.49 6.02 -20.62
C ASP A 72 1.71 7.47 -21.09
N ALA A 73 0.67 8.06 -21.69
CA ALA A 73 0.65 9.44 -22.15
C ALA A 73 0.43 10.44 -21.01
N SER A 74 -0.20 10.03 -19.90
CA SER A 74 -0.37 10.89 -18.70
C SER A 74 0.89 11.00 -17.85
N TRP A 75 1.85 10.08 -18.01
CA TRP A 75 3.09 9.95 -17.24
C TRP A 75 2.90 10.12 -15.72
N GLU A 76 2.97 9.00 -15.01
CA GLU A 76 3.04 9.01 -13.55
C GLU A 76 4.49 9.10 -13.04
N PRO A 77 4.79 9.96 -12.04
CA PRO A 77 6.12 10.10 -11.48
C PRO A 77 6.56 8.92 -10.59
N PHE A 78 5.74 7.89 -10.43
CA PHE A 78 6.01 6.70 -9.62
C PHE A 78 5.53 5.41 -10.33
N PRO A 79 5.99 4.22 -9.88
CA PRO A 79 5.55 2.94 -10.44
C PRO A 79 4.07 2.63 -10.14
N VAL A 80 3.38 2.12 -11.16
CA VAL A 80 1.96 1.73 -11.15
C VAL A 80 1.76 0.29 -11.61
N TRP A 81 0.64 -0.32 -11.25
CA TRP A 81 0.33 -1.69 -11.66
C TRP A 81 -0.21 -1.73 -13.08
N SER A 82 0.42 -2.56 -13.91
CA SER A 82 -0.08 -2.94 -15.23
C SER A 82 -0.65 -4.36 -15.20
N ARG A 83 -1.61 -4.64 -16.09
CA ARG A 83 -2.28 -5.95 -16.23
C ARG A 83 -2.24 -6.45 -17.67
N LEU A 84 -1.96 -7.74 -17.84
CA LEU A 84 -2.15 -8.45 -19.10
C LEU A 84 -2.94 -9.74 -18.86
N ASP A 85 -3.96 -9.97 -19.68
CA ASP A 85 -4.72 -11.22 -19.71
C ASP A 85 -3.87 -12.35 -20.33
N VAL A 86 -3.85 -13.51 -19.68
CA VAL A 86 -3.18 -14.73 -20.13
C VAL A 86 -4.23 -15.75 -20.59
N PRO A 87 -4.31 -16.04 -21.90
CA PRO A 87 -5.21 -17.08 -22.41
C PRO A 87 -4.88 -18.46 -21.85
N ALA A 88 -5.89 -19.32 -21.73
CA ALA A 88 -5.72 -20.72 -21.38
C ALA A 88 -4.76 -21.41 -22.36
N GLY A 89 -3.94 -22.34 -21.85
CA GLY A 89 -2.93 -23.07 -22.65
C GLY A 89 -1.61 -22.33 -22.87
N ARG A 90 -1.46 -21.08 -22.39
CA ARG A 90 -0.17 -20.37 -22.38
C ARG A 90 0.70 -20.72 -21.17
N LEU A 91 0.07 -21.16 -20.10
CA LEU A 91 0.73 -21.62 -18.87
C LEU A 91 0.87 -23.14 -18.90
N ARG A 92 1.83 -23.64 -18.11
CA ARG A 92 2.07 -25.08 -17.92
C ARG A 92 2.16 -25.40 -16.43
N GLU A 93 1.90 -26.64 -16.07
CA GLU A 93 2.22 -27.14 -14.73
C GLU A 93 3.75 -27.02 -14.49
N GLY A 94 4.13 -26.68 -13.26
CA GLY A 94 5.51 -26.42 -12.90
C GLY A 94 5.93 -24.98 -13.20
N VAL A 95 7.19 -24.80 -13.61
CA VAL A 95 7.81 -23.47 -13.75
C VAL A 95 7.35 -22.77 -15.03
N ASN A 96 6.83 -21.56 -14.85
CA ASN A 96 6.48 -20.63 -15.92
C ASN A 96 7.43 -19.43 -15.88
N GLU A 97 7.92 -19.03 -17.05
CA GLU A 97 8.84 -17.90 -17.21
C GLU A 97 8.10 -16.71 -17.81
N ILE A 98 8.11 -15.57 -17.12
CA ILE A 98 7.51 -14.32 -17.56
C ILE A 98 8.65 -13.34 -17.85
N GLU A 99 8.80 -12.91 -19.10
CA GLU A 99 9.91 -12.06 -19.53
C GLU A 99 9.45 -10.67 -19.93
N PHE A 100 10.24 -9.66 -19.60
CA PHE A 100 10.01 -8.25 -19.92
C PHE A 100 11.18 -7.71 -20.75
N ARG A 101 10.87 -7.09 -21.88
CA ARG A 101 11.86 -6.53 -22.81
C ARG A 101 11.37 -5.23 -23.43
N CYS A 102 12.29 -4.35 -23.79
CA CYS A 102 12.00 -3.12 -24.50
C CYS A 102 13.10 -2.86 -25.53
N GLU A 103 12.77 -2.32 -26.70
CA GLU A 103 13.78 -2.04 -27.73
C GLU A 103 14.62 -0.79 -27.45
N ALA A 104 14.41 -0.09 -26.34
CA ALA A 104 15.21 1.06 -25.92
C ALA A 104 16.71 0.72 -25.81
N PRO A 105 17.63 1.52 -26.38
CA PRO A 105 19.07 1.30 -26.21
C PRO A 105 19.58 1.77 -24.84
N ALA A 106 18.84 2.65 -24.16
CA ALA A 106 19.24 3.29 -22.92
C ALA A 106 18.25 2.99 -21.79
N MET A 107 18.72 3.13 -20.54
CA MET A 107 17.99 2.94 -19.28
C MET A 107 17.06 4.12 -18.99
N ASN A 108 16.16 4.43 -19.93
CA ASN A 108 15.25 5.58 -19.85
C ASN A 108 13.92 5.32 -20.56
N ALA A 109 13.48 4.05 -20.59
CA ALA A 109 12.21 3.67 -21.19
C ALA A 109 11.24 3.12 -20.14
N TRP A 110 11.63 2.05 -19.45
CA TRP A 110 10.82 1.40 -18.44
C TRP A 110 11.63 1.04 -17.21
N MET A 111 11.02 1.22 -16.04
CA MET A 111 11.46 0.69 -14.77
C MET A 111 10.49 -0.42 -14.35
N LEU A 112 11.02 -1.58 -13.98
CA LEU A 112 10.27 -2.67 -13.35
C LEU A 112 10.56 -2.66 -11.85
N GLY A 113 9.53 -2.69 -11.01
CA GLY A 113 9.69 -2.67 -9.56
C GLY A 113 10.42 -3.92 -9.05
N ILE A 114 11.33 -3.74 -8.10
CA ILE A 114 12.07 -4.83 -7.44
C ILE A 114 12.02 -4.69 -5.91
N GLU A 115 11.71 -5.80 -5.23
CA GLU A 115 11.83 -5.95 -3.78
C GLU A 115 13.22 -6.54 -3.46
N PRO A 116 14.12 -5.79 -2.80
CA PRO A 116 15.45 -6.31 -2.45
C PRO A 116 15.40 -7.22 -1.21
N GLY A 117 16.51 -7.92 -0.94
CA GLY A 117 16.72 -8.64 0.32
C GLY A 117 16.34 -10.12 0.29
N HIS A 118 16.13 -10.68 -0.90
CA HIS A 118 15.81 -12.10 -1.06
C HIS A 118 17.06 -12.98 -1.09
N ARG A 119 17.09 -14.02 -0.27
CA ARG A 119 18.21 -14.97 -0.26
C ARG A 119 18.25 -15.85 -1.52
N ASP A 120 17.10 -16.27 -2.02
CA ASP A 120 17.00 -17.14 -3.20
C ASP A 120 15.88 -16.66 -4.15
N PRO A 121 16.09 -15.51 -4.81
CA PRO A 121 15.05 -14.92 -5.65
C PRO A 121 14.82 -15.75 -6.93
N GLN A 122 13.55 -15.85 -7.29
CA GLN A 122 13.03 -16.42 -8.54
C GLN A 122 12.85 -15.34 -9.63
N SER A 123 13.65 -14.29 -9.56
CA SER A 123 13.71 -13.20 -10.54
C SER A 123 15.13 -13.09 -11.08
N PHE A 124 15.24 -12.91 -12.39
CA PHE A 124 16.49 -13.00 -13.13
C PHE A 124 16.67 -11.82 -14.07
N LEU A 125 17.92 -11.39 -14.23
CA LEU A 125 18.37 -10.38 -15.17
C LEU A 125 19.19 -11.08 -16.26
N SER A 126 18.95 -10.70 -17.50
CA SER A 126 19.80 -11.00 -18.64
C SER A 126 20.45 -9.71 -19.12
N LEU A 127 21.76 -9.75 -19.40
CA LEU A 127 22.50 -8.64 -20.00
C LEU A 127 22.87 -8.87 -21.48
N ASP A 128 22.46 -10.01 -22.04
CA ASP A 128 22.90 -10.49 -23.36
C ASP A 128 21.73 -10.99 -24.24
N ARG A 129 20.52 -10.44 -24.00
CA ARG A 129 19.28 -10.76 -24.73
C ARG A 129 18.78 -12.19 -24.51
N GLY A 130 18.82 -12.64 -23.27
CA GLY A 130 18.25 -13.89 -22.80
C GLY A 130 19.13 -15.11 -23.09
N ARG A 131 20.41 -14.91 -23.43
CA ARG A 131 21.34 -16.05 -23.61
C ARG A 131 21.84 -16.56 -22.26
N ALA A 132 22.07 -15.66 -21.32
CA ALA A 132 22.42 -15.95 -19.93
C ALA A 132 21.50 -15.21 -18.96
N TRP A 133 21.26 -15.82 -17.80
CA TRP A 133 20.40 -15.30 -16.75
C TRP A 133 21.14 -15.37 -15.41
N GLN A 134 21.07 -14.29 -14.62
CA GLN A 134 21.61 -14.21 -13.26
C GLN A 134 20.57 -13.62 -12.33
N ASN A 135 20.65 -13.90 -11.03
CA ASN A 135 19.76 -13.33 -10.01
C ASN A 135 20.54 -12.59 -8.92
N GLU A 136 21.71 -12.07 -9.29
CA GLU A 136 22.60 -11.25 -8.47
C GLU A 136 22.95 -9.98 -9.24
N HIS A 137 23.43 -8.95 -8.54
CA HIS A 137 23.85 -7.66 -9.14
C HIS A 137 22.77 -7.00 -10.01
N MET A 138 21.52 -7.07 -9.55
CA MET A 138 20.33 -6.55 -10.22
C MET A 138 20.11 -5.04 -9.95
N GLY A 139 19.20 -4.45 -10.72
CA GLY A 139 18.80 -3.04 -10.68
C GLY A 139 19.83 -2.07 -11.27
N VAL A 140 19.48 -0.77 -11.38
CA VAL A 140 20.40 0.30 -11.84
C VAL A 140 21.77 0.20 -11.16
N PRO A 141 21.86 0.10 -9.81
CA PRO A 141 23.14 0.20 -9.15
C PRO A 141 23.96 -1.10 -9.22
N SER A 142 23.39 -2.19 -9.76
CA SER A 142 24.01 -3.51 -9.84
C SER A 142 24.46 -4.08 -8.49
N VAL A 143 23.72 -3.75 -7.43
CA VAL A 143 23.97 -4.23 -6.05
C VAL A 143 22.79 -5.03 -5.50
N LEU A 144 21.67 -5.10 -6.22
CA LEU A 144 20.46 -5.70 -5.69
C LEU A 144 20.46 -7.22 -5.89
N ARG A 145 19.83 -7.90 -4.94
CA ARG A 145 19.37 -9.28 -5.05
C ARG A 145 17.93 -9.28 -4.56
N GLY A 146 16.99 -9.59 -5.44
CA GLY A 146 15.60 -9.28 -5.17
C GLY A 146 14.61 -9.93 -6.11
N GLU A 147 13.34 -9.69 -5.84
CA GLU A 147 12.21 -10.21 -6.59
C GLU A 147 11.52 -9.09 -7.36
N TYR A 148 11.29 -9.27 -8.65
CA TYR A 148 10.44 -8.36 -9.40
C TYR A 148 9.00 -8.46 -8.87
N LEU A 149 8.34 -7.31 -8.79
CA LEU A 149 6.95 -7.18 -8.39
C LEU A 149 6.04 -7.61 -9.54
N VAL A 150 5.93 -8.93 -9.68
CA VAL A 150 5.15 -9.63 -10.71
C VAL A 150 4.31 -10.69 -10.03
N ARG A 151 3.01 -10.67 -10.29
CA ARG A 151 2.02 -11.59 -9.71
C ARG A 151 1.20 -12.22 -10.81
N LEU A 152 0.87 -13.49 -10.64
CA LEU A 152 -0.01 -14.22 -11.55
C LEU A 152 -1.25 -14.65 -10.78
N ARG A 153 -2.43 -14.26 -11.24
CA ARG A 153 -3.71 -14.72 -10.69
C ARG A 153 -4.37 -15.69 -11.67
N SER A 154 -4.49 -16.96 -11.29
CA SER A 154 -5.28 -17.93 -12.04
C SER A 154 -6.78 -17.71 -11.81
N ARG A 155 -7.57 -17.78 -12.88
CA ARG A 155 -9.04 -17.73 -12.83
C ARG A 155 -9.66 -19.12 -12.63
N SER A 156 -8.86 -20.12 -12.26
CA SER A 156 -9.35 -21.47 -11.97
C SER A 156 -10.37 -21.48 -10.83
N GLU A 157 -11.56 -21.99 -11.11
CA GLU A 157 -12.61 -22.20 -10.13
C GLU A 157 -12.28 -23.30 -9.11
N LYS A 158 -11.24 -24.10 -9.35
CA LYS A 158 -10.76 -25.13 -8.41
C LYS A 158 -9.90 -24.54 -7.29
N LEU A 159 -9.40 -23.32 -7.47
CA LEU A 159 -8.54 -22.62 -6.51
C LEU A 159 -9.35 -21.62 -5.68
N ARG A 160 -8.82 -21.23 -4.52
CA ARG A 160 -9.41 -20.21 -3.64
C ARG A 160 -8.32 -19.29 -3.11
N ASP A 161 -8.69 -18.06 -2.81
CA ASP A 161 -7.78 -17.14 -2.11
C ASP A 161 -7.46 -17.69 -0.72
N PRO A 162 -6.23 -17.43 -0.20
CA PRO A 162 -5.88 -17.83 1.15
C PRO A 162 -6.80 -17.15 2.17
N LYS A 163 -6.99 -17.80 3.31
CA LYS A 163 -7.66 -17.16 4.46
C LYS A 163 -6.85 -15.91 4.86
N PRO A 164 -7.50 -14.76 5.10
CA PRO A 164 -6.79 -13.58 5.59
C PRO A 164 -6.09 -13.88 6.91
N PRO A 165 -4.91 -13.26 7.17
CA PRO A 165 -4.26 -13.36 8.48
C PRO A 165 -5.16 -12.76 9.57
N GLN A 166 -4.85 -12.99 10.84
CA GLN A 166 -5.46 -12.18 11.89
C GLN A 166 -4.80 -10.80 11.90
N ILE A 167 -5.59 -9.77 12.23
CA ILE A 167 -5.04 -8.44 12.49
C ILE A 167 -4.30 -8.49 13.83
N VAL A 168 -3.02 -8.14 13.80
CA VAL A 168 -2.17 -8.03 14.98
C VAL A 168 -2.09 -6.56 15.37
N TYR A 169 -2.21 -6.30 16.67
CA TYR A 169 -2.23 -4.97 17.27
C TYR A 169 -1.01 -4.77 18.16
N GLU A 170 -0.69 -3.53 18.48
CA GLU A 170 0.29 -3.24 19.51
C GLU A 170 -0.09 -3.83 20.86
N ASN A 171 0.93 -4.28 21.59
CA ASN A 171 0.80 -4.62 22.99
C ASN A 171 1.10 -3.37 23.83
N PRO A 172 0.11 -2.78 24.54
CA PRO A 172 0.33 -1.59 25.36
C PRO A 172 1.35 -1.81 26.48
N ASP A 173 1.57 -3.06 26.93
CA ASP A 173 2.55 -3.39 27.97
C ASP A 173 3.98 -3.57 27.43
N HIS A 174 4.16 -3.60 26.10
CA HIS A 174 5.48 -3.71 25.50
C HIS A 174 6.32 -2.47 25.88
N PRO A 175 7.59 -2.64 26.31
CA PRO A 175 8.40 -1.52 26.82
C PRO A 175 8.47 -0.30 25.88
N ARG A 176 8.69 -0.53 24.58
CA ARG A 176 8.73 0.56 23.58
C ARG A 176 7.38 1.27 23.37
N VAL A 177 6.27 0.54 23.52
CA VAL A 177 4.93 1.11 23.39
C VAL A 177 4.62 1.95 24.63
N ARG A 178 4.95 1.44 25.83
CA ARG A 178 4.84 2.20 27.08
C ARG A 178 5.67 3.48 27.06
N GLU A 179 6.92 3.39 26.61
CA GLU A 179 7.81 4.55 26.48
C GLU A 179 7.23 5.61 25.52
N SER A 180 6.54 5.19 24.46
CA SER A 180 5.89 6.11 23.51
C SER A 180 4.77 6.95 24.14
N ILE A 181 4.28 6.62 25.34
CA ILE A 181 3.34 7.48 26.08
C ILE A 181 3.96 8.84 26.43
N GLU A 182 5.30 8.92 26.54
CA GLU A 182 6.03 10.15 26.85
C GLU A 182 5.93 11.19 25.72
N LEU A 183 5.69 10.73 24.48
CA LEU A 183 5.43 11.60 23.33
C LEU A 183 4.06 12.29 23.43
N VAL A 184 3.11 11.74 24.19
CA VAL A 184 1.75 12.27 24.30
C VAL A 184 1.73 13.46 25.27
N PRO A 185 1.22 14.64 24.86
CA PRO A 185 1.07 15.80 25.74
C PRO A 185 0.35 15.45 27.05
N ALA A 186 0.86 15.95 28.17
CA ALA A 186 0.31 15.66 29.51
C ALA A 186 -1.19 16.00 29.62
N ALA A 187 -1.62 17.10 29.01
CA ALA A 187 -3.02 17.52 28.98
C ALA A 187 -3.95 16.50 28.30
N ILE A 188 -3.46 15.77 27.29
CA ILE A 188 -4.21 14.72 26.60
C ILE A 188 -4.23 13.44 27.46
N ARG A 189 -3.08 13.08 28.04
CA ARG A 189 -2.96 11.92 28.95
C ARG A 189 -3.91 12.01 30.15
N SER A 190 -4.19 13.21 30.65
CA SER A 190 -5.11 13.44 31.77
C SER A 190 -6.60 13.41 31.41
N ILE A 191 -6.97 13.33 30.13
CA ILE A 191 -8.39 13.27 29.73
C ILE A 191 -8.94 11.89 30.08
N GLY A 192 -9.92 11.84 30.99
CA GLY A 192 -10.53 10.59 31.46
C GLY A 192 -11.57 10.00 30.51
N ASP A 193 -12.21 10.81 29.67
CA ASP A 193 -13.16 10.32 28.65
C ASP A 193 -12.40 9.81 27.41
N PRO A 194 -12.47 8.50 27.07
CA PRO A 194 -11.73 7.91 25.96
C PRO A 194 -11.95 8.61 24.63
N TRP A 195 -13.20 9.02 24.34
CA TRP A 195 -13.55 9.65 23.08
C TRP A 195 -12.93 11.03 22.95
N ASN A 196 -13.09 11.88 23.95
CA ASN A 196 -12.46 13.20 23.99
C ASN A 196 -10.93 13.12 24.00
N GLN A 197 -10.35 12.08 24.61
CA GLN A 197 -8.91 11.84 24.57
C GLN A 197 -8.43 11.56 23.14
N LEU A 198 -9.13 10.70 22.39
CA LEU A 198 -8.82 10.39 20.99
C LEU A 198 -9.00 11.60 20.08
N LEU A 199 -10.06 12.39 20.27
CA LEU A 199 -10.26 13.64 19.52
C LEU A 199 -9.11 14.64 19.78
N ALA A 200 -8.71 14.81 21.04
CA ALA A 200 -7.60 15.69 21.39
C ALA A 200 -6.27 15.19 20.82
N LEU A 201 -6.02 13.88 20.85
CA LEU A 201 -4.86 13.26 20.22
C LEU A 201 -4.85 13.50 18.70
N ARG A 202 -5.98 13.29 18.03
CA ARG A 202 -6.11 13.49 16.58
C ARG A 202 -5.81 14.92 16.18
N THR A 203 -6.40 15.90 16.89
CA THR A 203 -6.11 17.33 16.68
C THR A 203 -4.62 17.64 16.87
N TRP A 204 -4.00 17.13 17.94
CA TRP A 204 -2.58 17.38 18.18
C TRP A 204 -1.69 16.76 17.10
N VAL A 205 -1.97 15.54 16.64
CA VAL A 205 -1.23 14.90 15.55
C VAL A 205 -1.37 15.71 14.26
N ALA A 206 -2.58 16.12 13.89
CA ALA A 206 -2.83 16.92 12.67
C ALA A 206 -2.07 18.26 12.66
N GLN A 207 -1.83 18.83 13.84
CA GLN A 207 -1.11 20.10 14.00
C GLN A 207 0.40 19.93 14.23
N SER A 208 0.91 18.69 14.30
CA SER A 208 2.29 18.44 14.72
C SER A 208 3.33 18.74 13.63
N TRP A 209 2.96 18.68 12.35
CA TRP A 209 3.82 19.08 11.21
C TRP A 209 2.96 19.35 9.96
N GLU A 210 3.57 19.97 8.95
CA GLU A 210 2.94 20.17 7.63
C GLU A 210 3.05 18.91 6.77
N HIS A 211 1.95 18.52 6.11
CA HIS A 211 1.91 17.39 5.17
C HIS A 211 2.94 17.55 4.03
N ARG A 212 3.79 16.53 3.84
CA ARG A 212 4.77 16.50 2.75
C ARG A 212 4.79 15.15 2.03
N GLY A 213 4.19 15.11 0.84
CA GLY A 213 4.18 13.94 -0.05
C GLY A 213 5.40 13.81 -0.98
N VAL A 214 6.26 14.84 -1.03
CA VAL A 214 7.46 14.86 -1.87
C VAL A 214 8.69 15.10 -0.99
N GLY A 215 9.77 14.36 -1.29
CA GLY A 215 11.02 14.40 -0.54
C GLY A 215 12.00 13.37 -1.09
N GLN A 216 13.19 13.33 -0.51
CA GLN A 216 14.25 12.40 -0.91
C GLN A 216 14.27 11.14 -0.04
N VAL A 217 13.85 11.25 1.22
CA VAL A 217 13.90 10.17 2.20
C VAL A 217 12.51 9.91 2.76
N TYR A 218 12.07 8.66 2.71
CA TYR A 218 10.83 8.21 3.34
C TYR A 218 10.99 8.14 4.86
N THR A 219 10.03 8.69 5.61
CA THR A 219 10.11 8.68 7.07
C THR A 219 9.72 7.29 7.62
N PRO A 220 10.54 6.65 8.47
CA PRO A 220 10.18 5.35 9.05
C PRO A 220 8.90 5.42 9.91
N TRP A 221 8.15 4.31 10.01
CA TRP A 221 6.98 4.21 10.89
C TRP A 221 7.38 3.97 12.35
N ASP A 222 8.27 4.81 12.87
CA ASP A 222 8.67 4.83 14.28
C ASP A 222 8.21 6.16 14.88
N PRO A 223 7.40 6.18 15.96
CA PRO A 223 6.72 7.39 16.42
C PRO A 223 7.69 8.50 16.87
N TRP A 224 8.82 8.11 17.46
CA TRP A 224 9.89 9.04 17.85
C TRP A 224 10.54 9.67 16.61
N THR A 225 10.89 8.83 15.65
CA THR A 225 11.50 9.24 14.38
C THR A 225 10.56 10.13 13.59
N ILE A 226 9.27 9.78 13.49
CA ILE A 226 8.26 10.59 12.80
C ILE A 226 8.23 12.00 13.37
N LEU A 227 8.09 12.14 14.70
CA LEU A 227 7.99 13.46 15.32
C LEU A 227 9.28 14.26 15.17
N ASP A 228 10.45 13.63 15.28
CA ASP A 228 11.74 14.30 15.12
C ASP A 228 11.95 14.78 13.66
N TRP A 229 11.85 13.85 12.71
CA TRP A 229 12.13 14.08 11.29
C TRP A 229 11.08 14.98 10.65
N ALA A 230 9.79 14.75 10.92
CA ALA A 230 8.71 15.50 10.29
C ALA A 230 8.63 16.94 10.82
N LYS A 231 8.97 17.20 12.09
CA LYS A 231 9.03 18.60 12.58
C LYS A 231 10.20 19.37 12.00
N GLN A 232 11.36 18.72 11.88
CA GLN A 232 12.58 19.38 11.39
C GLN A 232 12.70 19.39 9.85
N ASN A 233 11.86 18.61 9.16
CA ASN A 233 11.98 18.31 7.74
C ASN A 233 13.40 17.84 7.35
N ARG A 234 13.93 16.91 8.14
CA ARG A 234 15.32 16.49 8.02
C ARG A 234 15.48 15.01 8.37
N GLY A 235 15.75 14.21 7.35
CA GLY A 235 15.88 12.76 7.47
C GLY A 235 17.33 12.29 7.49
N GLN A 236 17.52 11.02 7.11
CA GLN A 236 18.84 10.44 6.88
C GLN A 236 19.67 11.34 5.97
N GLY A 237 20.95 11.54 6.28
CA GLY A 237 21.83 12.38 5.46
C GLY A 237 21.54 13.90 5.49
N ARG A 238 20.55 14.34 6.29
CA ARG A 238 19.98 15.70 6.31
C ARG A 238 19.08 16.04 5.10
N ASP A 239 18.61 15.03 4.41
CA ASP A 239 17.75 15.19 3.24
C ASP A 239 16.31 15.52 3.61
N GLN A 240 15.55 16.07 2.66
CA GLN A 240 14.14 16.40 2.86
C GLN A 240 13.28 15.14 3.02
N THR A 241 12.37 15.18 4.00
CA THR A 241 11.56 14.03 4.40
C THR A 241 10.23 13.97 3.65
N ILE A 242 9.83 12.78 3.21
CA ILE A 242 8.44 12.46 2.92
C ILE A 242 7.76 12.14 4.26
N ALA A 243 6.81 12.98 4.65
CA ALA A 243 6.05 12.89 5.90
C ALA A 243 4.57 13.25 5.63
N MET A 244 3.88 12.34 4.94
CA MET A 244 2.50 12.48 4.47
C MET A 244 1.49 11.70 5.32
N CYS A 245 0.25 11.58 4.84
CA CYS A 245 -0.90 10.93 5.52
C CYS A 245 -0.55 9.64 6.26
N VAL A 246 0.27 8.78 5.65
CA VAL A 246 0.77 7.54 6.23
C VAL A 246 1.38 7.74 7.63
N HIS A 247 2.19 8.78 7.79
CA HIS A 247 2.91 9.05 9.03
C HIS A 247 2.01 9.67 10.10
N PHE A 248 1.00 10.45 9.70
CA PHE A 248 -0.01 10.94 10.63
C PHE A 248 -0.82 9.77 11.22
N ALA A 249 -1.25 8.85 10.36
CA ALA A 249 -2.01 7.67 10.77
C ALA A 249 -1.17 6.65 11.56
N ALA A 250 0.09 6.42 11.18
CA ALA A 250 0.99 5.57 11.92
C ALA A 250 1.30 6.16 13.32
N LEU A 251 1.58 7.47 13.41
CA LEU A 251 1.81 8.12 14.69
C LEU A 251 0.55 8.06 15.58
N PHE A 252 -0.61 8.42 15.04
CA PHE A 252 -1.86 8.39 15.80
C PHE A 252 -2.17 6.98 16.31
N THR A 253 -2.05 5.95 15.47
CA THR A 253 -2.31 4.55 15.84
C THR A 253 -1.34 4.07 16.93
N ALA A 254 -0.04 4.40 16.81
CA ALA A 254 0.96 4.09 17.82
C ALA A 254 0.66 4.75 19.17
N LEU A 255 0.32 6.04 19.18
CA LEU A 255 0.04 6.79 20.40
C LEU A 255 -1.31 6.46 21.03
N ALA A 256 -2.33 6.18 20.22
CA ALA A 256 -3.60 5.64 20.71
C ALA A 256 -3.38 4.29 21.40
N SER A 257 -2.52 3.44 20.83
CA SER A 257 -2.13 2.17 21.45
C SER A 257 -1.37 2.36 22.76
N ALA A 258 -0.45 3.34 22.82
CA ALA A 258 0.27 3.69 24.05
C ALA A 258 -0.65 4.24 25.17
N LEU A 259 -1.77 4.87 24.80
CA LEU A 259 -2.84 5.29 25.72
C LEU A 259 -3.78 4.14 26.14
N GLY A 260 -3.55 2.92 25.64
CA GLY A 260 -4.34 1.73 25.97
C GLY A 260 -5.52 1.46 25.03
N HIS A 261 -5.68 2.23 23.95
CA HIS A 261 -6.72 1.98 22.96
C HIS A 261 -6.31 0.88 21.98
N ARG A 262 -7.28 0.18 21.42
CA ARG A 262 -7.03 -0.75 20.31
C ARG A 262 -7.18 0.01 19.00
N ALA A 263 -6.08 0.16 18.27
CA ALA A 263 -6.01 0.95 17.06
C ALA A 263 -5.38 0.16 15.90
N ARG A 264 -5.79 0.48 14.67
CA ARG A 264 -5.25 -0.10 13.44
C ARG A 264 -5.20 0.92 12.31
N CYS A 265 -4.26 0.74 11.39
CA CYS A 265 -4.16 1.55 10.19
C CYS A 265 -5.09 1.05 9.09
N VAL A 266 -5.68 2.01 8.36
CA VAL A 266 -6.61 1.77 7.25
C VAL A 266 -6.11 2.48 6.00
N VAL A 267 -6.16 1.78 4.87
CA VAL A 267 -5.88 2.29 3.53
C VAL A 267 -7.20 2.52 2.82
N ILE A 268 -7.32 3.66 2.15
CA ILE A 268 -8.44 3.94 1.24
C ILE A 268 -7.91 4.44 -0.11
N THR A 269 -8.56 4.07 -1.20
CA THR A 269 -8.29 4.61 -2.53
C THR A 269 -9.48 4.41 -3.47
N ASP A 270 -9.60 5.24 -4.51
CA ASP A 270 -10.50 4.97 -5.61
C ASP A 270 -9.93 3.92 -6.59
N ARG A 271 -8.61 3.82 -6.74
CA ARG A 271 -7.93 2.97 -7.72
C ARG A 271 -6.59 2.45 -7.20
N LEU A 272 -6.35 1.14 -7.35
CA LEU A 272 -5.13 0.48 -6.85
C LEU A 272 -3.92 0.59 -7.79
N ASP A 273 -4.12 1.08 -9.00
CA ASP A 273 -3.12 1.29 -10.04
C ASP A 273 -2.69 2.77 -10.18
N GLU A 274 -3.07 3.64 -9.23
CA GLU A 274 -2.71 5.07 -9.22
C GLU A 274 -2.11 5.48 -7.85
N ALA A 275 -1.52 6.68 -7.75
CA ALA A 275 -1.06 7.22 -6.45
C ALA A 275 -2.16 7.86 -5.61
N ASN A 276 -3.37 8.01 -6.16
CA ASN A 276 -4.47 8.57 -5.41
C ASN A 276 -4.85 7.59 -4.30
N GLY A 277 -4.70 8.00 -3.05
CA GLY A 277 -4.95 7.15 -1.91
C GLY A 277 -4.73 7.91 -0.62
N HIS A 278 -5.17 7.32 0.48
CA HIS A 278 -5.05 7.92 1.80
C HIS A 278 -4.90 6.86 2.87
N PHE A 279 -4.22 7.24 3.95
CA PHE A 279 -3.93 6.35 5.06
C PHE A 279 -4.46 7.00 6.34
N MET A 280 -5.26 6.25 7.05
CA MET A 280 -6.06 6.69 8.18
C MET A 280 -5.91 5.69 9.34
N ALA A 281 -6.59 5.94 10.44
CA ALA A 281 -6.60 5.05 11.60
C ALA A 281 -8.03 4.71 12.01
N GLU A 282 -8.26 3.48 12.45
CA GLU A 282 -9.46 3.12 13.18
C GLU A 282 -9.12 2.80 14.64
N VAL A 283 -10.00 3.20 15.55
CA VAL A 283 -9.90 2.86 16.98
C VAL A 283 -11.18 2.16 17.41
N TRP A 284 -11.04 1.09 18.20
CA TRP A 284 -12.18 0.37 18.75
C TRP A 284 -12.81 1.18 19.89
N ASP A 285 -14.02 1.65 19.68
CA ASP A 285 -14.84 2.25 20.73
C ASP A 285 -15.52 1.13 21.52
N ALA A 286 -15.05 0.90 22.74
CA ALA A 286 -15.58 -0.14 23.62
C ALA A 286 -17.03 0.13 24.09
N VAL A 287 -17.44 1.40 24.20
CA VAL A 287 -18.80 1.79 24.62
C VAL A 287 -19.79 1.48 23.50
N ARG A 288 -19.44 1.87 22.27
CA ARG A 288 -20.27 1.64 21.08
C ARG A 288 -20.08 0.25 20.47
N ARG A 289 -19.06 -0.49 20.91
CA ARG A 289 -18.67 -1.82 20.41
C ARG A 289 -18.46 -1.83 18.89
N ARG A 290 -17.71 -0.84 18.39
CA ARG A 290 -17.44 -0.70 16.95
C ARG A 290 -16.10 -0.04 16.69
N TRP A 291 -15.58 -0.26 15.49
CA TRP A 291 -14.47 0.54 14.96
C TRP A 291 -14.97 1.91 14.54
N VAL A 292 -14.17 2.94 14.84
CA VAL A 292 -14.43 4.33 14.47
C VAL A 292 -13.24 4.84 13.68
N LEU A 293 -13.50 5.44 12.51
CA LEU A 293 -12.47 5.99 11.64
C LEU A 293 -12.05 7.39 12.10
N HIS A 294 -10.74 7.59 12.22
CA HIS A 294 -10.08 8.84 12.51
C HIS A 294 -9.14 9.21 11.36
N ASP A 295 -9.23 10.45 10.90
CA ASP A 295 -8.28 11.08 10.00
C ASP A 295 -7.35 12.01 10.79
N PRO A 296 -6.16 11.57 11.18
CA PRO A 296 -5.20 12.41 11.87
C PRO A 296 -4.42 13.35 10.96
N ASN A 297 -4.57 13.26 9.63
CA ASN A 297 -3.96 14.20 8.69
C ASN A 297 -4.85 15.42 8.48
N PHE A 298 -6.17 15.22 8.39
CA PHE A 298 -7.15 16.32 8.25
C PHE A 298 -7.87 16.68 9.54
N ASP A 299 -7.62 15.99 10.65
CA ASP A 299 -8.39 16.12 11.90
C ASP A 299 -9.91 15.90 11.71
N VAL A 300 -10.29 14.84 10.99
CA VAL A 300 -11.69 14.52 10.67
C VAL A 300 -12.11 13.16 11.22
N HIS A 301 -13.39 13.00 11.48
CA HIS A 301 -14.09 11.72 11.50
C HIS A 301 -15.45 11.88 10.82
N TYR A 302 -16.14 10.77 10.62
CA TYR A 302 -17.45 10.78 9.97
C TYR A 302 -18.54 10.31 10.94
N ALA A 303 -19.71 10.94 10.93
CA ALA A 303 -20.82 10.59 11.80
C ALA A 303 -22.18 10.72 11.08
N ASP A 304 -23.05 9.74 11.30
CA ASP A 304 -24.45 9.72 10.84
C ASP A 304 -25.32 9.33 12.03
N GLY A 305 -25.51 10.27 12.96
CA GLY A 305 -26.02 10.02 14.32
C GLY A 305 -24.95 9.41 15.26
N GLU A 306 -24.18 8.44 14.77
CA GLU A 306 -23.06 7.82 15.47
C GLU A 306 -21.77 7.85 14.61
N PRO A 307 -20.57 7.80 15.23
CA PRO A 307 -19.31 7.72 14.49
C PRO A 307 -19.24 6.48 13.59
N LEU A 308 -18.62 6.63 12.42
CA LEU A 308 -18.60 5.64 11.36
C LEU A 308 -17.23 4.94 11.23
N SER A 309 -17.25 3.68 10.82
CA SER A 309 -16.05 2.92 10.42
C SER A 309 -15.69 3.18 8.96
N ALA A 310 -14.51 2.72 8.53
CA ALA A 310 -14.12 2.74 7.12
C ALA A 310 -15.06 1.91 6.24
N LEU A 311 -15.58 0.79 6.75
CA LEU A 311 -16.50 -0.06 5.98
C LEU A 311 -17.89 0.59 5.84
N ASP A 312 -18.35 1.30 6.87
CA ASP A 312 -19.59 2.10 6.75
C ASP A 312 -19.50 3.15 5.65
N LEU A 313 -18.29 3.66 5.37
CA LEU A 313 -18.04 4.62 4.31
C LEU A 313 -17.86 3.90 2.97
N ALA A 314 -17.13 2.79 2.92
CA ALA A 314 -16.97 1.96 1.72
C ALA A 314 -18.31 1.55 1.10
N GLU A 315 -19.21 0.98 1.93
CA GLU A 315 -20.53 0.52 1.48
C GLU A 315 -21.37 1.68 0.92
N ARG A 316 -21.24 2.87 1.49
CA ARG A 316 -21.92 4.08 1.00
C ARG A 316 -21.27 4.65 -0.26
N SER A 317 -19.94 4.55 -0.38
CA SER A 317 -19.20 4.91 -1.59
C SER A 317 -19.61 4.04 -2.78
N HIS A 318 -19.74 2.72 -2.55
CA HIS A 318 -20.25 1.77 -3.55
C HIS A 318 -21.69 2.05 -4.00
N GLN A 319 -22.47 2.78 -3.17
CA GLN A 319 -23.81 3.28 -3.50
C GLN A 319 -23.79 4.68 -4.15
N GLY A 320 -22.61 5.25 -4.42
CA GLY A 320 -22.45 6.58 -5.01
C GLY A 320 -22.83 7.74 -4.09
N ARG A 321 -22.80 7.53 -2.76
CA ARG A 321 -23.21 8.55 -1.79
C ARG A 321 -22.04 9.48 -1.44
N SER A 322 -22.30 10.79 -1.49
CA SER A 322 -21.40 11.81 -0.92
C SER A 322 -21.45 11.81 0.62
N PHE A 323 -20.32 12.14 1.24
CA PHE A 323 -20.09 12.15 2.68
C PHE A 323 -20.09 13.55 3.30
N GLU A 324 -20.21 14.62 2.49
CA GLU A 324 -20.13 16.02 2.94
C GLU A 324 -20.90 16.31 4.24
N LYS A 325 -22.14 15.81 4.33
CA LYS A 325 -23.01 16.01 5.51
C LYS A 325 -22.62 15.22 6.76
N TRP A 326 -21.71 14.25 6.64
CA TRP A 326 -21.25 13.40 7.73
C TRP A 326 -19.86 13.78 8.21
N VAL A 327 -19.16 14.69 7.53
CA VAL A 327 -17.84 15.17 7.95
C VAL A 327 -17.97 15.91 9.27
N VAL A 328 -17.20 15.46 10.27
CA VAL A 328 -17.07 16.13 11.56
C VAL A 328 -15.61 16.51 11.78
N ALA A 329 -15.31 17.78 11.48
CA ALA A 329 -13.99 18.39 11.60
C ALA A 329 -13.64 18.75 13.06
N GLY A 330 -12.38 18.55 13.43
CA GLY A 330 -11.79 19.05 14.67
C GLY A 330 -11.11 20.42 14.48
N LYS A 331 -10.40 20.88 15.52
CA LYS A 331 -9.76 22.21 15.54
C LYS A 331 -8.47 22.28 14.71
N GLY A 332 -7.91 21.14 14.34
CA GLY A 332 -6.76 20.99 13.47
C GLY A 332 -7.13 20.78 12.01
N PHE A 333 -8.43 20.88 11.66
CA PHE A 333 -8.85 20.82 10.27
C PHE A 333 -8.17 21.95 9.49
N PRO A 334 -7.60 21.69 8.30
CA PRO A 334 -6.85 22.72 7.61
C PRO A 334 -7.72 23.91 7.22
N ASP A 335 -7.48 25.06 7.86
CA ASP A 335 -7.99 26.37 7.43
C ASP A 335 -7.14 26.96 6.27
N GLY A 336 -6.30 26.11 5.64
CA GLY A 336 -5.19 26.47 4.75
C GLY A 336 -5.59 26.82 3.31
N PRO A 337 -4.62 26.88 2.38
CA PRO A 337 -4.86 27.34 1.01
C PRO A 337 -5.95 26.50 0.32
N PRO A 338 -6.81 27.12 -0.52
CA PRO A 338 -7.99 26.48 -1.11
C PRO A 338 -7.74 25.08 -1.66
N ARG A 339 -6.58 24.82 -2.25
CA ARG A 339 -6.21 23.52 -2.86
C ARG A 339 -6.29 22.32 -1.92
N LEU A 340 -5.91 22.44 -0.65
CA LEU A 340 -5.95 21.31 0.31
C LEU A 340 -7.40 21.02 0.74
N PHE A 341 -8.16 22.09 0.97
CA PHE A 341 -9.59 22.01 1.26
C PHE A 341 -10.38 21.48 0.04
N ASP A 342 -10.07 21.96 -1.16
CA ASP A 342 -10.67 21.54 -2.42
C ASP A 342 -10.38 20.06 -2.69
N ALA A 343 -9.15 19.60 -2.46
CA ALA A 343 -8.78 18.20 -2.55
C ALA A 343 -9.58 17.36 -1.55
N PHE A 344 -9.76 17.84 -0.31
CA PHE A 344 -10.61 17.17 0.66
C PHE A 344 -12.06 17.05 0.20
N CYS A 345 -12.66 18.16 -0.26
CA CYS A 345 -14.03 18.18 -0.73
C CYS A 345 -14.23 17.26 -1.96
N HIS A 346 -13.38 17.36 -2.97
CA HIS A 346 -13.52 16.60 -4.22
C HIS A 346 -13.23 15.10 -4.08
N TYR A 347 -12.38 14.69 -3.14
CA TYR A 347 -11.92 13.31 -3.06
C TYR A 347 -12.38 12.57 -1.80
N PHE A 348 -12.27 13.19 -0.62
CA PHE A 348 -12.65 12.57 0.65
C PHE A 348 -14.12 12.78 0.96
N ALA A 349 -14.61 14.02 0.90
CA ALA A 349 -16.01 14.33 1.20
C ALA A 349 -16.97 13.84 0.11
N SER A 350 -16.53 13.71 -1.15
CA SER A 350 -17.33 13.13 -2.23
C SER A 350 -17.57 11.62 -2.08
N GLY A 351 -16.79 10.95 -1.21
CA GLY A 351 -16.81 9.51 -1.00
C GLY A 351 -16.02 8.69 -2.01
N ARG A 352 -15.44 9.31 -3.04
CA ARG A 352 -14.73 8.61 -4.13
C ARG A 352 -13.54 7.80 -3.62
N SER A 353 -12.80 8.34 -2.66
CA SER A 353 -11.63 7.71 -2.04
C SER A 353 -11.91 6.40 -1.29
N PHE A 354 -13.17 6.03 -1.04
CA PHE A 354 -13.54 4.83 -0.26
C PHE A 354 -14.00 3.65 -1.12
N LEU A 355 -13.79 3.67 -2.45
CA LEU A 355 -14.15 2.53 -3.30
C LEU A 355 -13.33 1.28 -2.99
N HIS A 356 -12.07 1.44 -2.59
CA HIS A 356 -11.23 0.38 -2.06
C HIS A 356 -10.87 0.73 -0.62
N VAL A 357 -11.07 -0.23 0.29
CA VAL A 357 -10.68 -0.12 1.68
C VAL A 357 -9.88 -1.35 2.08
N GLY A 358 -8.74 -1.14 2.71
CA GLY A 358 -7.86 -2.18 3.22
C GLY A 358 -7.44 -1.91 4.65
N VAL A 359 -7.23 -2.98 5.42
CA VAL A 359 -6.67 -2.88 6.77
C VAL A 359 -5.26 -3.45 6.77
N TRP A 360 -4.32 -2.71 7.34
CA TRP A 360 -2.96 -3.20 7.56
C TRP A 360 -3.00 -4.33 8.59
N SER A 361 -2.55 -5.55 8.25
CA SER A 361 -2.68 -6.69 9.18
C SER A 361 -1.68 -6.67 10.34
N ALA A 362 -0.56 -5.97 10.21
CA ALA A 362 0.53 -5.96 11.18
C ALA A 362 0.71 -4.56 11.82
N ASN A 363 -0.21 -4.16 12.69
CA ASN A 363 -0.21 -2.82 13.32
C ASN A 363 0.78 -2.67 14.48
N GLN A 364 1.61 -3.69 14.73
CA GLN A 364 2.59 -3.75 15.80
C GLN A 364 3.98 -3.21 15.41
N TYR A 365 4.06 -2.13 14.63
CA TYR A 365 5.33 -1.61 14.09
C TYR A 365 6.21 -0.84 15.09
N VAL A 366 5.72 -0.49 16.28
CA VAL A 366 6.52 0.02 17.40
C VAL A 366 7.24 -1.13 18.11
N SER A 367 6.50 -2.19 18.46
CA SER A 367 7.08 -3.37 19.11
C SER A 367 7.85 -4.27 18.15
N HIS A 368 7.46 -4.29 16.87
CA HIS A 368 8.09 -5.05 15.79
C HIS A 368 8.32 -4.17 14.54
N PRO A 369 9.40 -3.36 14.49
CA PRO A 369 9.66 -2.42 13.39
C PRO A 369 9.68 -3.03 11.99
N ALA A 370 10.03 -4.30 11.88
CA ALA A 370 9.97 -5.01 10.60
C ALA A 370 8.53 -5.16 10.07
N ALA A 371 7.48 -4.88 10.85
CA ALA A 371 6.11 -4.81 10.37
C ALA A 371 5.84 -3.56 9.51
N ALA A 372 6.68 -2.53 9.60
CA ALA A 372 6.53 -1.32 8.79
C ALA A 372 7.02 -1.55 7.34
N PRO A 373 6.24 -1.14 6.33
CA PRO A 373 6.70 -1.10 4.95
C PRO A 373 7.59 0.13 4.69
N PRO A 374 8.61 0.04 3.82
CA PRO A 374 9.63 1.10 3.69
C PRO A 374 9.23 2.30 2.83
N ASN A 375 8.19 2.21 1.98
CA ASN A 375 7.81 3.26 1.01
C ASN A 375 6.29 3.35 0.79
N HIS A 376 5.48 2.90 1.74
CA HIS A 376 4.02 2.84 1.58
C HIS A 376 3.42 4.20 1.24
N GLY A 377 2.58 4.23 0.20
CA GLY A 377 1.96 5.45 -0.33
C GLY A 377 2.89 6.36 -1.15
N SER A 378 4.19 6.05 -1.28
CA SER A 378 5.12 6.76 -2.18
C SER A 378 5.31 6.04 -3.52
N ILE A 379 4.70 4.86 -3.66
CA ILE A 379 4.58 4.04 -4.85
C ILE A 379 3.16 3.45 -4.87
N GLY A 380 2.73 2.88 -5.99
CA GLY A 380 1.46 2.14 -6.03
C GLY A 380 1.42 1.06 -4.94
N TYR A 381 0.27 0.89 -4.28
CA TYR A 381 0.10 -0.09 -3.21
C TYR A 381 0.56 -1.46 -3.67
N CYS A 382 1.48 -2.07 -2.94
CA CYS A 382 2.05 -3.35 -3.34
C CYS A 382 2.12 -4.34 -2.18
N GLU A 383 1.95 -3.92 -0.95
CA GLU A 383 2.16 -4.75 0.22
C GLU A 383 1.16 -5.91 0.29
N THR A 384 1.67 -7.14 0.38
CA THR A 384 0.83 -8.35 0.44
C THR A 384 0.12 -8.52 1.78
N GLU A 385 0.49 -7.71 2.77
CA GLU A 385 0.02 -7.75 4.15
C GLU A 385 -1.26 -6.91 4.37
N ILE A 386 -1.74 -6.20 3.35
CA ILE A 386 -3.02 -5.48 3.40
C ILE A 386 -4.16 -6.47 3.17
N VAL A 387 -5.17 -6.41 4.04
CA VAL A 387 -6.40 -7.19 3.90
C VAL A 387 -7.48 -6.28 3.32
N TRP A 388 -7.84 -6.52 2.06
CA TRP A 388 -8.78 -5.70 1.30
C TRP A 388 -10.23 -6.15 1.48
N TYR A 389 -11.13 -5.20 1.67
CA TYR A 389 -12.57 -5.45 1.58
C TYR A 389 -12.98 -5.52 0.11
N SER A 390 -13.60 -6.64 -0.29
CA SER A 390 -14.06 -6.90 -1.65
C SER A 390 -15.46 -7.53 -1.59
N PRO A 391 -16.53 -6.72 -1.47
CA PRO A 391 -17.88 -7.23 -1.26
C PRO A 391 -18.35 -8.14 -2.40
N PRO A 392 -19.36 -9.00 -2.16
CA PRO A 392 -19.80 -9.97 -3.15
C PRO A 392 -20.24 -9.29 -4.46
N GLY A 393 -19.81 -9.85 -5.59
CA GLY A 393 -20.09 -9.29 -6.91
C GLY A 393 -19.11 -8.20 -7.36
N MET A 394 -18.17 -7.78 -6.50
CA MET A 394 -17.06 -6.91 -6.87
C MET A 394 -15.74 -7.68 -6.79
N ASP A 395 -14.95 -7.67 -7.87
CA ASP A 395 -13.62 -8.29 -7.92
C ASP A 395 -12.54 -7.23 -7.64
N LEU A 396 -12.59 -6.63 -6.45
CA LEU A 396 -11.65 -5.59 -6.06
C LEU A 396 -10.30 -6.22 -5.66
N ALA A 397 -9.22 -5.43 -5.79
CA ALA A 397 -7.89 -5.81 -5.32
C ALA A 397 -7.36 -7.16 -5.83
N ALA A 398 -7.68 -7.56 -7.07
CA ALA A 398 -7.32 -8.87 -7.62
C ALA A 398 -5.81 -9.18 -7.58
N MET A 399 -4.93 -8.17 -7.57
CA MET A 399 -3.49 -8.40 -7.43
C MET A 399 -3.02 -8.67 -5.99
N PHE A 400 -3.90 -8.71 -4.99
CA PHE A 400 -3.56 -8.95 -3.58
C PHE A 400 -4.08 -10.31 -3.09
N PRO A 401 -3.36 -10.94 -2.14
CA PRO A 401 -3.70 -12.28 -1.67
C PRO A 401 -4.91 -12.30 -0.73
N TYR A 402 -5.05 -11.28 0.12
CA TYR A 402 -6.05 -11.27 1.19
C TYR A 402 -7.19 -10.34 0.82
N ARG A 403 -8.31 -10.95 0.44
CA ARG A 403 -9.54 -10.27 0.04
C ARG A 403 -10.69 -10.89 0.79
N VAL A 404 -11.47 -10.04 1.45
CA VAL A 404 -12.54 -10.48 2.34
C VAL A 404 -13.85 -9.85 1.89
N ASP A 405 -14.85 -10.70 1.66
CA ASP A 405 -16.14 -10.33 1.10
C ASP A 405 -17.21 -10.05 2.17
N HIS A 406 -16.87 -10.21 3.45
CA HIS A 406 -17.80 -10.01 4.55
C HIS A 406 -17.23 -9.09 5.62
N ARG A 407 -18.10 -8.17 6.05
CA ARG A 407 -17.81 -7.17 7.07
C ARG A 407 -17.42 -7.75 8.44
N THR A 408 -17.93 -8.94 8.78
CA THR A 408 -17.69 -9.56 10.09
C THR A 408 -16.24 -9.89 10.39
N TYR A 409 -15.33 -9.88 9.40
CA TYR A 409 -13.89 -9.96 9.63
C TYR A 409 -13.33 -8.63 10.16
N PHE A 410 -13.77 -7.51 9.60
CA PHE A 410 -13.29 -6.18 9.94
C PHE A 410 -13.94 -5.62 11.21
N ASP A 411 -15.19 -6.02 11.49
CA ASP A 411 -15.95 -5.59 12.66
C ASP A 411 -15.62 -6.38 13.94
N GLN A 412 -14.71 -7.35 13.87
CA GLN A 412 -14.34 -8.13 15.05
C GLN A 412 -13.80 -7.23 16.15
N ALA A 413 -14.29 -7.46 17.37
CA ALA A 413 -13.69 -6.89 18.55
C ALA A 413 -12.23 -7.40 18.66
N PRO A 414 -11.30 -6.53 19.09
CA PRO A 414 -9.87 -6.82 19.18
C PRO A 414 -9.50 -7.80 20.30
#